data_AF-A0A960SZ15-F1
#
_entry.id   AF-A0A960SZ15-F1
#
_cell.length_a   1.000
_cell.length_b   1.000
_cell.length_c   1.000
_cell.angle_alpha   90.00
_cell.angle_beta   90.00
_cell.angle_gamma   90.00
#
_symmetry.space_group_name_H-M   'P 1'
#
loop_
_entity.id
_entity.type
_entity.pdbx_description
1 polymer ?
#
loop_
_entity_poly.entity_id
_entity_poly.type
_entity_poly.pdbx_seq_one_letter_code
_entity_poly.pdbx_strand_id
1 'polypeptide(L)'
;MSDPIHFNELWRHVVSARPLGDAHSVHGPDHWRRVERNGCVLAARTGANITVVRLFALFHDCRRENDGWDPEHGRRGADFAAELRGEWFDLADTEFELLRAACIDHTDGHHHPDVTIGTCWDSDRLDLGRVGMIPDPQYMSTSFGAEIAGYGSIRPWIHLAEEFLESPETHHHYPRPAETPDRQQQ
;
A
#
# COMPACT_ATOMS: atom_id res chain seq x y z
N MET A 1 23.06 -12.39 9.47
CA MET A 1 21.82 -12.51 8.68
C MET A 1 20.82 -11.66 9.44
N SER A 2 20.18 -10.67 8.80
CA SER A 2 19.12 -9.90 9.47
C SER A 2 17.99 -10.86 9.83
N ASP A 3 17.41 -10.69 11.01
CA ASP A 3 16.22 -11.45 11.38
C ASP A 3 15.08 -11.15 10.39
N PRO A 4 14.27 -12.15 10.04
CA PRO A 4 13.15 -11.96 9.13
C PRO A 4 12.12 -11.01 9.75
N ILE A 5 11.62 -10.06 8.96
CA ILE A 5 10.58 -9.13 9.43
C ILE A 5 9.30 -9.92 9.74
N HIS A 6 8.85 -9.84 10.99
CA HIS A 6 7.59 -10.43 11.43
C HIS A 6 6.40 -9.54 11.04
N PHE A 7 6.06 -9.52 9.74
CA PHE A 7 5.02 -8.62 9.20
C PHE A 7 3.69 -8.69 9.97
N ASN A 8 3.23 -9.85 10.40
CA ASN A 8 1.97 -9.96 11.15
C ASN A 8 1.99 -9.24 12.50
N GLU A 9 3.15 -9.19 13.17
CA GLU A 9 3.34 -8.46 14.43
C GLU A 9 3.49 -6.97 14.17
N LEU A 10 4.29 -6.59 13.18
CA LEU A 10 4.47 -5.21 12.77
C LEU A 10 3.14 -4.56 12.34
N TRP A 11 2.34 -5.27 11.54
CA TRP A 11 1.00 -4.82 11.16
C TRP A 11 0.10 -4.57 12.37
N ARG A 12 0.07 -5.48 13.35
CA ARG A 12 -0.71 -5.30 14.57
C ARG A 12 -0.25 -4.07 15.35
N HIS A 13 1.07 -3.87 15.47
CA HIS A 13 1.64 -2.73 16.17
C HIS A 13 1.29 -1.40 15.48
N VAL A 14 1.60 -1.25 14.19
CA VAL A 14 1.36 -0.02 13.43
C VAL A 14 -0.13 0.33 13.39
N VAL A 15 -0.99 -0.65 13.13
CA VAL A 15 -2.43 -0.44 13.13
C VAL A 15 -2.90 0.02 14.52
N SER A 16 -2.40 -0.53 15.62
CA SER A 16 -2.80 -0.09 16.97
C SER A 16 -2.36 1.33 17.32
N ALA A 17 -1.32 1.84 16.65
CA ALA A 17 -0.74 3.17 16.89
C ALA A 17 -1.31 4.28 15.98
N ARG A 18 -2.29 3.96 15.13
CA ARG A 18 -2.87 4.89 14.15
C ARG A 18 -3.68 6.01 14.83
N PRO A 19 -3.65 7.26 14.32
CA PRO A 19 -4.47 8.33 14.87
C PRO A 19 -5.98 8.17 14.57
N LEU A 20 -6.33 7.62 13.40
CA LEU A 20 -7.71 7.46 12.94
C LEU A 20 -8.27 6.06 13.23
N GLY A 21 -9.39 5.99 13.95
CA GLY A 21 -9.91 4.75 14.51
C GLY A 21 -10.66 3.82 13.54
N ASP A 22 -11.25 4.34 12.46
CA ASP A 22 -12.07 3.51 11.56
C ASP A 22 -11.19 2.70 10.60
N ALA A 23 -11.29 1.38 10.71
CA ALA A 23 -10.52 0.48 9.86
C ALA A 23 -10.97 0.48 8.39
N HIS A 24 -12.23 0.86 8.15
CA HIS A 24 -12.87 0.95 6.85
C HIS A 24 -12.90 2.36 6.27
N SER A 25 -12.20 3.32 6.91
CA SER A 25 -11.93 4.61 6.27
C SER A 25 -11.33 4.39 4.88
N VAL A 26 -11.59 5.32 3.97
CA VAL A 26 -10.99 5.33 2.62
C VAL A 26 -9.45 5.36 2.66
N HIS A 27 -8.85 5.73 3.79
CA HIS A 27 -7.42 5.68 4.09
C HIS A 27 -7.07 4.72 5.24
N GLY A 28 -7.98 3.86 5.66
CA GLY A 28 -7.78 2.93 6.77
C GLY A 28 -6.92 1.70 6.40
N PRO A 29 -6.62 0.82 7.38
CA PRO A 29 -5.89 -0.42 7.18
C PRO A 29 -6.41 -1.34 6.07
N ASP A 30 -7.72 -1.31 5.75
CA ASP A 30 -8.25 -2.06 4.59
C ASP A 30 -7.66 -1.55 3.27
N HIS A 31 -7.48 -0.24 3.12
CA HIS A 31 -6.78 0.35 1.99
C HIS A 31 -5.32 -0.10 1.99
N TRP A 32 -4.61 0.02 3.11
CA TRP A 32 -3.20 -0.37 3.21
C TRP A 32 -2.96 -1.83 2.83
N ARG A 33 -3.88 -2.74 3.21
CA ARG A 33 -3.83 -4.15 2.80
C ARG A 33 -4.02 -4.31 1.30
N ARG A 34 -4.96 -3.59 0.67
CA ARG A 34 -5.10 -3.62 -0.79
C ARG A 34 -3.86 -3.06 -1.49
N VAL A 35 -3.24 -2.01 -0.97
CA VAL A 35 -1.94 -1.50 -1.45
C VAL A 35 -0.85 -2.57 -1.33
N GLU A 36 -0.73 -3.27 -0.20
CA GLU A 36 0.24 -4.36 -0.02
C GLU A 36 0.03 -5.46 -1.05
N ARG A 37 -1.23 -5.90 -1.24
CA ARG A 37 -1.57 -6.91 -2.26
C ARG A 37 -1.21 -6.44 -3.67
N ASN A 38 -1.57 -5.21 -4.02
CA ASN A 38 -1.27 -4.66 -5.34
C ASN A 38 0.23 -4.58 -5.57
N GLY A 39 0.98 -4.15 -4.56
CA GLY A 39 2.44 -4.09 -4.57
C GLY A 39 3.08 -5.47 -4.74
N CYS A 40 2.58 -6.49 -4.04
CA CYS A 40 3.01 -7.88 -4.20
C CYS A 40 2.80 -8.41 -5.63
N VAL A 41 1.64 -8.13 -6.24
CA VAL A 41 1.38 -8.49 -7.65
C VAL A 41 2.39 -7.81 -8.57
N LEU A 42 2.60 -6.50 -8.40
CA LEU A 42 3.52 -5.72 -9.24
C LEU A 42 4.98 -6.19 -9.08
N ALA A 43 5.43 -6.43 -7.84
CA ALA A 43 6.79 -6.85 -7.53
C ALA A 43 7.19 -8.17 -8.23
N ALA A 44 6.23 -9.09 -8.40
CA ALA A 44 6.43 -10.36 -9.11
C ALA A 44 6.88 -10.21 -10.58
N ARG A 45 6.74 -9.02 -11.19
CA ARG A 45 7.18 -8.75 -12.57
C ARG A 45 8.06 -7.53 -12.75
N THR A 46 8.03 -6.59 -11.81
CA THR A 46 8.86 -5.37 -11.89
C THR A 46 10.28 -5.59 -11.38
N GLY A 47 10.49 -6.57 -10.50
CA GLY A 47 11.76 -6.76 -9.80
C GLY A 47 12.00 -5.72 -8.69
N ALA A 48 10.97 -5.00 -8.26
CA ALA A 48 11.02 -4.09 -7.13
C ALA A 48 11.44 -4.79 -5.83
N ASN A 49 12.07 -4.05 -4.92
CA ASN A 49 12.38 -4.56 -3.59
C ASN A 49 11.07 -4.81 -2.81
N ILE A 50 10.66 -6.08 -2.73
CA ILE A 50 9.41 -6.49 -2.10
C ILE A 50 9.30 -6.05 -0.63
N THR A 51 10.41 -6.02 0.09
CA THR A 51 10.42 -5.61 1.50
C THR A 51 10.02 -4.14 1.61
N VAL A 52 10.61 -3.27 0.78
CA VAL A 52 10.27 -1.84 0.72
C VAL A 52 8.82 -1.64 0.29
N VAL A 53 8.34 -2.37 -0.72
CA VAL A 53 6.96 -2.28 -1.21
C VAL A 53 5.94 -2.61 -0.11
N ARG A 54 6.18 -3.69 0.66
CA ARG A 54 5.28 -4.09 1.74
C ARG A 54 5.32 -3.14 2.93
N LEU A 55 6.49 -2.58 3.25
CA LEU A 55 6.61 -1.55 4.29
C LEU A 55 5.94 -0.24 3.85
N PHE A 56 6.10 0.19 2.60
CA PHE A 56 5.41 1.36 2.05
C PHE A 56 3.89 1.22 2.21
N ALA A 57 3.34 0.08 1.81
CA ALA A 57 1.91 -0.18 1.95
C ALA A 57 1.41 0.01 3.38
N LEU A 58 2.21 -0.40 4.38
CA LEU A 58 1.90 -0.24 5.79
C LEU A 58 2.05 1.21 6.30
N PHE A 59 3.02 1.97 5.81
CA PHE A 59 3.40 3.27 6.40
C PHE A 59 2.86 4.51 5.68
N HIS A 60 2.61 4.47 4.37
CA HIS A 60 2.32 5.67 3.56
C HIS A 60 1.15 6.52 4.08
N ASP A 61 0.08 5.87 4.57
CA ASP A 61 -1.13 6.50 5.10
C ASP A 61 -1.33 6.29 6.62
N CYS A 62 -0.38 5.68 7.34
CA CYS A 62 -0.65 5.24 8.73
C CYS A 62 -0.68 6.35 9.78
N ARG A 63 -0.18 7.54 9.42
CA ARG A 63 -0.12 8.73 10.27
C ARG A 63 -0.95 9.89 9.71
N ARG A 64 -2.04 9.58 9.00
CA ARG A 64 -3.05 10.58 8.68
C ARG A 64 -3.69 11.14 9.94
N GLU A 65 -3.94 12.44 9.94
CA GLU A 65 -4.71 13.15 10.98
C GLU A 65 -6.17 13.37 10.54
N ASN A 66 -6.44 13.27 9.23
CA ASN A 66 -7.78 13.33 8.66
C ASN A 66 -7.85 12.61 7.29
N ASP A 67 -9.07 12.31 6.83
CA ASP A 67 -9.33 11.66 5.52
C ASP A 67 -9.42 12.63 4.34
N GLY A 68 -9.26 13.93 4.58
CA GLY A 68 -9.30 14.97 3.56
C GLY A 68 -7.90 15.39 3.12
N TRP A 69 -7.68 16.70 3.09
CA TRP A 69 -6.38 17.28 2.77
C TRP A 69 -5.43 17.14 3.97
N ASP A 70 -4.40 16.33 3.80
CA ASP A 70 -3.40 16.07 4.83
C ASP A 70 -2.00 15.93 4.22
N PRO A 71 -1.39 16.99 3.67
CA PRO A 71 -0.20 16.90 2.82
C PRO A 71 1.03 16.28 3.52
N GLU A 72 1.10 16.33 4.86
CA GLU A 72 2.24 15.84 5.63
C GLU A 72 2.11 14.37 6.07
N HIS A 73 1.03 13.66 5.72
CA HIS A 73 0.81 12.27 6.14
C HIS A 73 1.94 11.33 5.72
N GLY A 74 2.42 11.43 4.49
CA GLY A 74 3.51 10.62 3.98
C GLY A 74 4.81 10.83 4.76
N ARG A 75 5.12 12.08 5.11
CA ARG A 75 6.26 12.45 5.96
C ARG A 75 6.13 11.88 7.37
N ARG A 76 4.97 12.03 8.01
CA ARG A 76 4.73 11.45 9.34
C ARG A 76 4.79 9.92 9.31
N GLY A 77 4.31 9.29 8.24
CA GLY A 77 4.42 7.84 8.03
C GLY A 77 5.88 7.39 7.92
N ALA A 78 6.71 8.11 7.16
CA ALA A 78 8.14 7.84 7.04
C ALA A 78 8.90 8.05 8.35
N ASP A 79 8.59 9.12 9.09
CA ASP A 79 9.20 9.39 10.40
C ASP A 79 8.82 8.28 11.41
N PHE A 80 7.58 7.81 11.39
CA PHE A 80 7.16 6.67 12.22
C PHE A 80 7.85 5.36 11.82
N ALA A 81 8.07 5.12 10.53
CA ALA A 81 8.88 3.99 10.08
C ALA A 81 10.33 4.08 10.59
N ALA A 82 10.90 5.28 10.69
CA ALA A 82 12.24 5.50 11.24
C ALA A 82 12.31 5.17 12.74
N GLU A 83 11.28 5.51 13.51
CA GLU A 83 11.19 5.17 14.93
C GLU A 83 11.17 3.66 15.19
N LEU A 84 10.59 2.88 14.26
CA LEU A 84 10.47 1.42 14.40
C LEU A 84 11.65 0.64 13.79
N ARG A 85 12.51 1.30 13.00
CA ARG A 85 13.67 0.67 12.36
C ARG A 85 14.73 0.30 13.39
N GLY A 86 15.28 -0.91 13.26
CA GLY A 86 16.28 -1.49 14.18
C GLY A 86 15.66 -2.19 15.39
N GLU A 87 14.36 -2.06 15.62
CA GLU A 87 13.62 -2.77 16.67
C GLU A 87 12.56 -3.71 16.10
N TRP A 88 11.71 -3.22 15.18
CA TRP A 88 10.61 -4.00 14.60
C TRP A 88 10.89 -4.56 13.21
N PHE A 89 11.76 -3.88 12.47
CA PHE A 89 12.28 -4.32 11.19
C PHE A 89 13.65 -3.69 10.96
N ASP A 90 14.45 -4.30 10.10
CA ASP A 90 15.72 -3.70 9.68
C ASP A 90 15.80 -3.63 8.15
N LEU A 91 16.45 -2.59 7.66
CA LEU A 91 16.70 -2.30 6.25
C LEU A 91 18.10 -1.69 6.14
N ALA A 92 18.80 -1.93 5.03
CA ALA A 92 20.00 -1.15 4.74
C ALA A 92 19.64 0.33 4.53
N ASP A 93 20.58 1.26 4.77
CA ASP A 93 20.32 2.70 4.66
C ASP A 93 19.76 3.09 3.28
N THR A 94 20.27 2.46 2.22
CA THR A 94 19.79 2.70 0.85
C THR A 94 18.35 2.23 0.64
N GLU A 95 17.95 1.11 1.24
CA GLU A 95 16.58 0.59 1.13
C GLU A 95 15.61 1.40 2.00
N PHE A 96 16.07 1.86 3.16
CA PHE A 96 15.28 2.72 4.01
C PHE A 96 15.04 4.10 3.37
N GLU A 97 16.02 4.64 2.63
CA GLU A 97 15.80 5.89 1.89
C GLU A 97 14.78 5.70 0.76
N LEU A 98 14.74 4.54 0.10
CA LEU A 98 13.67 4.22 -0.85
C LEU A 98 12.29 4.21 -0.19
N LEU A 99 12.16 3.57 0.98
CA LEU A 99 10.91 3.56 1.75
C LEU A 99 10.48 4.99 2.12
N ARG A 100 11.42 5.78 2.64
CA ARG A 100 11.19 7.16 3.06
C ARG A 100 10.73 8.03 1.89
N ALA A 101 11.46 8.01 0.77
CA ALA A 101 11.09 8.75 -0.44
C ALA A 101 9.74 8.29 -1.00
N ALA A 102 9.49 6.97 -1.05
CA ALA A 102 8.22 6.43 -1.50
C ALA A 102 7.06 6.96 -0.66
N CYS A 103 7.17 6.97 0.68
CA CYS A 103 6.12 7.49 1.56
C CYS A 103 5.92 9.01 1.43
N ILE A 104 6.98 9.81 1.38
CA ILE A 104 6.88 11.28 1.40
C ILE A 104 6.17 11.81 0.14
N ASP A 105 6.51 11.29 -1.03
CA ASP A 105 6.14 11.91 -2.31
C ASP A 105 5.01 11.17 -3.06
N HIS A 106 4.33 10.19 -2.45
CA HIS A 106 3.39 9.31 -3.17
C HIS A 106 2.14 10.00 -3.75
N THR A 107 1.75 11.17 -3.23
CA THR A 107 0.52 11.86 -3.65
C THR A 107 0.64 12.71 -4.90
N ASP A 108 1.85 12.97 -5.40
CA ASP A 108 2.07 14.06 -6.36
C ASP A 108 1.83 13.68 -7.84
N GLY A 109 1.31 12.48 -8.10
CA GLY A 109 0.91 12.03 -9.45
C GLY A 109 2.04 11.88 -10.48
N HIS A 110 3.30 12.08 -10.08
CA HIS A 110 4.47 11.95 -10.94
C HIS A 110 4.91 10.49 -11.14
N HIS A 111 5.81 10.29 -12.09
CA HIS A 111 6.52 9.02 -12.33
C HIS A 111 7.85 9.01 -11.57
N HIS A 112 8.29 7.85 -11.11
CA HIS A 112 9.62 7.69 -10.53
C HIS A 112 10.49 6.74 -11.37
N PRO A 113 11.78 7.06 -11.63
CA PRO A 113 12.67 6.19 -12.41
C PRO A 113 13.16 4.96 -11.62
N ASP A 114 13.21 5.04 -10.29
CA ASP A 114 13.47 3.86 -9.45
C ASP A 114 12.24 2.95 -9.44
N VAL A 115 12.44 1.70 -9.85
CA VAL A 115 11.36 0.71 -10.00
C VAL A 115 10.67 0.36 -8.68
N THR A 116 11.37 0.45 -7.55
CA THR A 116 10.79 0.17 -6.23
C THR A 116 9.84 1.28 -5.84
N ILE A 117 10.28 2.54 -5.92
CA ILE A 117 9.41 3.70 -5.62
C ILE A 117 8.24 3.76 -6.62
N GLY A 118 8.50 3.53 -7.90
CA GLY A 118 7.43 3.46 -8.91
C GLY A 118 6.40 2.37 -8.63
N THR A 119 6.85 1.19 -8.18
CA THR A 119 5.95 0.09 -7.78
C THR A 119 5.12 0.44 -6.55
N CYS A 120 5.71 1.10 -5.55
CA CYS A 120 4.98 1.61 -4.40
C CYS A 120 3.85 2.54 -4.84
N TRP A 121 4.14 3.54 -5.66
CA TRP A 121 3.14 4.50 -6.11
C TRP A 121 2.05 3.86 -6.99
N ASP A 122 2.42 2.98 -7.90
CA ASP A 122 1.46 2.24 -8.72
C ASP A 122 0.53 1.38 -7.85
N SER A 123 1.04 0.78 -6.77
CA SER A 123 0.24 -0.05 -5.87
C SER A 123 -0.88 0.71 -5.16
N ASP A 124 -0.62 1.96 -4.75
CA ASP A 124 -1.63 2.87 -4.17
C ASP A 124 -2.61 3.39 -5.25
N ARG A 125 -2.07 3.82 -6.39
CA ARG A 125 -2.88 4.34 -7.52
C ARG A 125 -3.86 3.28 -8.06
N LEU A 126 -3.47 2.00 -8.07
CA LEU A 126 -4.37 0.91 -8.46
C LEU A 126 -5.55 0.71 -7.50
N ASP A 127 -5.51 1.26 -6.28
CA ASP A 127 -6.61 1.24 -5.31
C ASP A 127 -7.48 2.51 -5.35
N LEU A 128 -7.30 3.42 -6.32
CA LEU A 128 -8.11 4.64 -6.46
C LEU A 128 -9.60 4.38 -6.71
N GLY A 129 -9.95 3.18 -7.18
CA GLY A 129 -11.35 2.74 -7.30
C GLY A 129 -12.13 2.84 -5.98
N ARG A 130 -11.45 2.76 -4.83
CA ARG A 130 -12.05 2.89 -3.50
C ARG A 130 -12.73 4.24 -3.26
N VAL A 131 -12.27 5.29 -3.93
CA VAL A 131 -12.78 6.67 -3.83
C VAL A 131 -13.50 7.10 -5.12
N GLY A 132 -13.92 6.14 -5.96
CA GLY A 132 -14.69 6.42 -7.18
C GLY A 132 -13.86 6.91 -8.37
N MET A 133 -12.53 6.77 -8.33
CA MET A 133 -11.65 7.14 -9.42
C MET A 133 -11.16 5.90 -10.20
N ILE A 134 -11.09 6.00 -11.52
CA ILE A 134 -10.54 4.94 -12.37
C ILE A 134 -9.04 5.18 -12.50
N PRO A 135 -8.17 4.21 -12.13
CA PRO A 135 -6.73 4.34 -12.34
C PRO A 135 -6.41 4.54 -13.83
N ASP A 136 -5.61 5.56 -14.14
CA ASP A 136 -5.24 5.87 -15.52
C ASP A 136 -3.82 5.37 -15.81
N PRO A 137 -3.61 4.56 -16.86
CA PRO A 137 -2.29 4.07 -17.27
C PRO A 137 -1.22 5.17 -17.42
N GLN A 138 -1.62 6.40 -17.77
CA GLN A 138 -0.69 7.50 -18.01
C GLN A 138 0.00 8.02 -16.75
N TYR A 139 -0.48 7.65 -15.56
CA TYR A 139 0.12 8.00 -14.27
C TYR A 139 0.81 6.81 -13.61
N MET A 140 0.99 5.68 -14.31
CA MET A 140 1.68 4.52 -13.75
C MET A 140 3.18 4.58 -14.08
N SER A 141 4.03 4.45 -13.07
CA SER A 141 5.49 4.47 -13.18
C SER A 141 6.03 3.23 -13.89
N THR A 142 5.35 2.10 -13.75
CA THR A 142 5.78 0.82 -14.32
C THR A 142 4.89 0.41 -15.49
N SER A 143 5.48 -0.26 -16.49
CA SER A 143 4.71 -0.80 -17.63
C SER A 143 3.65 -1.81 -17.17
N PHE A 144 3.94 -2.60 -16.13
CA PHE A 144 2.99 -3.57 -15.58
C PHE A 144 1.88 -2.89 -14.78
N GLY A 145 2.17 -1.82 -14.03
CA GLY A 145 1.16 -0.96 -13.42
C GLY A 145 0.22 -0.37 -14.47
N ALA A 146 0.78 0.15 -15.57
CA ALA A 146 0.01 0.69 -16.69
C ALA A 146 -0.87 -0.37 -17.37
N GLU A 147 -0.38 -1.60 -17.54
CA GLU A 147 -1.15 -2.73 -18.07
C GLU A 147 -2.37 -3.04 -17.18
N ILE A 148 -2.17 -3.17 -15.87
CA ILE A 148 -3.24 -3.46 -14.91
C ILE A 148 -4.26 -2.31 -14.87
N ALA A 149 -3.78 -1.07 -14.85
CA ALA A 149 -4.63 0.12 -14.90
C ALA A 149 -5.50 0.13 -16.17
N GLY A 150 -4.91 -0.19 -17.32
CA GLY A 150 -5.61 -0.22 -18.61
C GLY A 150 -6.65 -1.33 -18.71
N TYR A 151 -6.42 -2.43 -17.99
CA TYR A 151 -7.41 -3.50 -17.84
C TYR A 151 -8.56 -3.11 -16.89
N GLY A 152 -8.31 -2.22 -15.93
CA GLY A 152 -9.31 -1.73 -14.97
C GLY A 152 -9.57 -2.67 -13.79
N SER A 153 -8.79 -3.75 -13.63
CA SER A 153 -8.90 -4.66 -12.49
C SER A 153 -7.62 -5.47 -12.29
N ILE A 154 -7.17 -5.61 -11.05
CA ILE A 154 -6.00 -6.44 -10.72
C ILE A 154 -6.30 -7.95 -10.69
N ARG A 155 -7.58 -8.34 -10.67
CA ARG A 155 -8.02 -9.74 -10.47
C ARG A 155 -7.33 -10.78 -11.36
N PRO A 156 -7.09 -10.54 -12.66
CA PRO A 156 -6.41 -11.54 -13.49
C PRO A 156 -5.00 -11.89 -13.01
N TRP A 157 -4.35 -11.00 -12.24
CA TRP A 157 -2.97 -11.13 -11.79
C TRP A 157 -2.82 -11.36 -10.28
N ILE A 158 -3.93 -11.47 -9.54
CA ILE A 158 -3.90 -11.58 -8.07
C ILE A 158 -3.13 -12.81 -7.56
N HIS A 159 -3.13 -13.89 -8.34
CA HIS A 159 -2.35 -15.11 -8.07
C HIS A 159 -0.84 -14.84 -8.00
N LEU A 160 -0.32 -13.77 -8.62
CA LEU A 160 1.10 -13.41 -8.53
C LEU A 160 1.51 -13.00 -7.12
N ALA A 161 0.57 -12.54 -6.28
CA ALA A 161 0.86 -12.18 -4.90
C ALA A 161 0.99 -13.40 -3.97
N GLU A 162 0.65 -14.61 -4.42
CA GLU A 162 0.80 -15.85 -3.62
C GLU A 162 2.27 -16.16 -3.29
N GLU A 163 3.22 -15.57 -4.03
CA GLU A 163 4.65 -15.63 -3.70
C GLU A 163 4.98 -14.96 -2.36
N PHE A 164 4.18 -13.96 -1.96
CA PHE A 164 4.49 -13.09 -0.82
C PHE A 164 3.41 -13.09 0.27
N LEU A 165 2.18 -13.50 -0.07
CA LEU A 165 1.00 -13.46 0.81
C LEU A 165 0.29 -14.81 0.80
N GLU A 166 -0.12 -15.29 1.97
CA GLU A 166 -0.83 -16.58 2.10
C GLU A 166 -2.21 -16.58 1.45
N SER A 167 -2.90 -15.43 1.37
CA SER A 167 -4.29 -15.36 0.88
C SER A 167 -4.60 -14.02 0.21
N PRO A 168 -4.06 -13.75 -0.99
CA PRO A 168 -4.16 -12.44 -1.65
C PRO A 168 -5.61 -12.04 -2.01
N GLU A 169 -6.47 -13.01 -2.33
CA GLU A 169 -7.90 -12.77 -2.65
C GLU A 169 -8.70 -12.18 -1.47
N THR A 170 -8.32 -12.55 -0.24
CA THR A 170 -8.96 -12.10 1.00
C THR A 170 -8.03 -11.22 1.84
N HIS A 171 -7.02 -10.61 1.20
CA HIS A 171 -6.04 -9.76 1.89
C HIS A 171 -6.62 -8.38 2.20
N HIS A 172 -7.42 -8.35 3.26
CA HIS A 172 -8.09 -7.18 3.81
C HIS A 172 -8.08 -7.28 5.34
N HIS A 173 -8.14 -6.15 6.05
CA HIS A 173 -8.00 -6.13 7.50
C HIS A 173 -9.24 -6.70 8.22
N TYR A 174 -10.42 -6.59 7.62
CA TYR A 174 -11.68 -7.16 8.13
C TYR A 174 -12.51 -7.85 7.04
N PRO A 175 -13.26 -8.92 7.36
CA PRO A 175 -14.31 -9.39 6.47
C PRO A 175 -15.27 -8.22 6.20
N ARG A 176 -15.57 -7.95 4.92
CA ARG A 176 -16.55 -6.93 4.56
C ARG A 176 -17.82 -7.16 5.39
N PRO A 177 -18.41 -6.13 6.03
CA PRO A 177 -19.77 -6.26 6.55
C PRO A 177 -20.64 -6.79 5.40
N ALA A 178 -21.50 -7.76 5.70
CA ALA A 178 -22.43 -8.29 4.70
C ALA A 178 -23.14 -7.10 4.05
N GLU A 179 -23.12 -7.04 2.71
CA GLU A 179 -23.87 -6.03 1.96
C GLU A 179 -25.31 -6.09 2.48
N THR A 180 -25.74 -5.08 3.25
CA THR A 180 -27.16 -4.88 3.49
C THR A 180 -27.80 -4.77 2.12
N PRO A 181 -28.79 -5.62 1.78
CA PRO A 181 -29.45 -5.53 0.51
C PRO A 181 -29.92 -4.09 0.33
N ASP A 182 -29.54 -3.54 -0.82
CA ASP A 182 -29.97 -2.24 -1.29
C ASP A 182 -31.46 -2.08 -0.97
N ARG A 183 -31.83 -1.08 -0.16
CA ARG A 183 -33.23 -0.68 -0.05
C ARG A 183 -33.59 -0.07 -1.40
N GLN A 184 -33.89 -0.95 -2.35
CA GLN A 184 -34.54 -0.58 -3.58
C GLN A 184 -35.79 0.19 -3.21
N GLN A 185 -35.88 1.36 -3.84
CA GLN A 185 -37.05 2.21 -3.93
C GLN A 185 -38.33 1.38 -4.07
N GLN A 186 -39.19 1.44 -3.05
CA GLN A 186 -40.64 1.59 -3.12
C GLN A 186 -41.23 1.73 -1.71
#